data_AF-A0A817TKG3-F1
#
_entry.id   AF-A0A817TKG3-F1
#
_cell.length_a   1.000
_cell.length_b   1.000
_cell.length_c   1.000
_cell.angle_alpha   90.00
_cell.angle_beta   90.00
_cell.angle_gamma   90.00
#
_symmetry.space_group_name_H-M   'P 1'
#
loop_
_entity.id
_entity.type
_entity.pdbx_description
1 polymer ?
#
loop_
_entity_poly.entity_id
_entity_poly.type
_entity_poly.pdbx_seq_one_letter_code
_entity_poly.pdbx_strand_id
1 'polypeptide(L)'
;MYILVSNENYVILGNATFKLRIAFVTESIAQITFTKDKPFKSSHSLIVTNQHFFTDYNFSETALNFIIETTALKLVVSKEYGAISYFDQNGKRLLQEPERGGKWLTGKTVYNSVVKNSARSASNNNIDAKRCSIMSRDVFKAN
;
A
#
# COMPACT_ATOMS: atom_id res chain seq x y z
N MET A 1 -6.49 18.37 7.95
CA MET A 1 -5.73 17.74 9.05
C MET A 1 -6.09 16.26 9.11
N TYR A 2 -5.12 15.40 9.38
CA TYR A 2 -5.30 13.98 9.65
C TYR A 2 -5.76 13.76 11.09
N ILE A 3 -6.62 12.77 11.26
CA ILE A 3 -7.12 12.26 12.53
C ILE A 3 -6.83 10.76 12.63
N LEU A 4 -6.79 10.24 13.85
CA LEU A 4 -6.78 8.80 14.08
C LEU A 4 -8.12 8.20 13.66
N VAL A 5 -8.08 7.13 12.86
CA VAL A 5 -9.25 6.37 12.42
C VAL A 5 -9.31 5.01 13.12
N SER A 6 -8.17 4.33 13.30
CA SER A 6 -8.07 3.03 13.97
C SER A 6 -6.63 2.80 14.44
N ASN A 7 -6.48 2.10 15.57
CA ASN A 7 -5.19 1.69 16.16
C ASN A 7 -5.33 0.31 16.81
N GLU A 8 -5.76 -0.69 16.05
CA GLU A 8 -5.85 -2.07 16.56
C GLU A 8 -4.60 -2.85 16.13
N ASN A 9 -4.64 -3.45 14.94
CA ASN A 9 -3.52 -4.21 14.38
C ASN A 9 -2.55 -3.36 13.56
N TYR A 10 -2.98 -2.17 13.19
CA TYR A 10 -2.24 -1.18 12.41
C TYR A 10 -2.81 0.20 12.72
N VAL A 11 -2.01 1.24 12.50
CA VAL A 11 -2.45 2.63 12.65
C VAL A 11 -3.03 3.10 11.33
N ILE A 12 -4.28 3.54 11.34
CA ILE A 12 -4.90 4.24 10.21
C ILE A 12 -5.11 5.69 10.62
N LEU A 13 -4.49 6.57 9.85
CA LEU A 13 -4.69 8.01 9.90
C LEU A 13 -5.48 8.44 8.66
N GLY A 14 -6.40 9.37 8.81
CA GLY A 14 -7.25 9.81 7.70
C GLY A 14 -7.60 11.28 7.76
N ASN A 15 -7.88 11.86 6.60
CA ASN A 15 -8.57 13.12 6.46
C ASN A 15 -9.77 12.95 5.51
N ALA A 16 -10.40 14.04 5.09
CA ALA A 16 -11.57 13.98 4.19
C ALA A 16 -11.33 13.24 2.86
N THR A 17 -10.08 13.19 2.38
CA THR A 17 -9.73 12.74 1.03
C THR A 17 -8.76 11.56 1.03
N PHE A 18 -7.91 11.45 2.04
CA PHE A 18 -6.79 10.52 2.04
C PHE A 18 -6.75 9.68 3.30
N LYS A 19 -6.26 8.45 3.15
CA LYS A 19 -5.99 7.51 4.24
C LYS A 19 -4.55 7.02 4.15
N LEU A 20 -3.90 7.00 5.30
CA LEU A 20 -2.56 6.51 5.51
C LEU A 20 -2.63 5.35 6.51
N ARG A 21 -2.21 4.16 6.09
CA ARG A 21 -2.06 3.00 6.97
C ARG A 21 -0.59 2.73 7.20
N ILE A 22 -0.24 2.58 8.47
CA ILE A 22 1.09 2.24 8.95
C ILE A 22 0.95 0.91 9.68
N ALA A 23 1.62 -0.12 9.16
CA ALA A 23 1.70 -1.43 9.77
C ALA A 23 3.17 -1.82 9.91
N PHE A 24 3.53 -2.56 10.96
CA PHE A 24 4.89 -3.06 11.11
C PHE A 24 4.95 -4.51 10.66
N VAL A 25 5.90 -4.82 9.79
CA VAL A 25 6.20 -6.22 9.39
C VAL A 25 7.05 -6.90 10.47
N THR A 26 7.96 -6.12 11.07
CA THR A 26 8.78 -6.46 12.24
C THR A 26 8.99 -5.18 13.06
N GLU A 27 9.64 -5.26 14.22
CA GLU A 27 10.01 -4.08 15.01
C GLU A 27 10.81 -3.03 14.21
N SER A 28 11.57 -3.43 13.18
CA SER A 28 12.45 -2.56 12.42
C SER A 28 11.95 -2.24 11.00
N ILE A 29 10.81 -2.80 10.58
CA ILE A 29 10.29 -2.66 9.21
C ILE A 29 8.85 -2.14 9.25
N ALA A 30 8.64 -0.91 8.82
CA ALA A 30 7.32 -0.32 8.63
C ALA A 30 6.86 -0.43 7.16
N GLN A 31 5.62 -0.89 6.97
CA GLN A 31 4.90 -0.86 5.70
C GLN A 31 3.93 0.33 5.68
N ILE A 32 4.13 1.22 4.70
CA ILE A 32 3.31 2.42 4.52
C ILE A 32 2.39 2.24 3.32
N THR A 33 1.09 2.34 3.54
CA THR A 33 0.09 2.34 2.45
C THR A 33 -0.67 3.66 2.44
N PHE A 34 -0.66 4.35 1.30
CA PHE A 34 -1.39 5.61 1.10
C PHE A 34 -2.44 5.44 0.01
N THR A 35 -3.66 5.87 0.29
CA THR A 35 -4.79 5.80 -0.63
C THR A 35 -5.64 7.06 -0.52
N LYS A 36 -6.42 7.32 -1.57
CA LYS A 36 -7.46 8.36 -1.57
C LYS A 36 -8.76 7.79 -0.96
N ASP A 37 -9.86 7.92 -1.67
CA ASP A 37 -11.21 7.54 -1.22
C ASP A 37 -11.46 6.02 -1.25
N LYS A 38 -10.51 5.22 -1.75
CA LYS A 38 -10.65 3.76 -1.85
C LYS A 38 -10.27 3.06 -0.54
N PRO A 39 -11.01 2.01 -0.13
CA PRO A 39 -10.60 1.18 1.00
C PRO A 39 -9.26 0.47 0.70
N PHE A 40 -8.53 0.13 1.75
CA PHE A 40 -7.33 -0.69 1.61
C PHE A 40 -7.71 -2.07 1.08
N LYS A 41 -7.01 -2.52 0.03
CA LYS A 41 -7.20 -3.87 -0.51
C LYS A 41 -6.61 -4.90 0.45
N SER A 42 -7.29 -6.02 0.60
CA SER A 42 -6.84 -7.21 1.35
C SER A 42 -6.05 -8.19 0.48
N SER A 43 -5.70 -7.80 -0.75
CA SER A 43 -4.92 -8.66 -1.65
C SER A 43 -3.50 -8.84 -1.11
N HIS A 44 -3.04 -10.09 -1.07
CA HIS A 44 -1.69 -10.44 -0.69
C HIS A 44 -0.68 -9.89 -1.70
N SER A 45 0.46 -9.43 -1.19
CA SER A 45 1.61 -9.07 -2.02
C SER A 45 2.19 -10.34 -2.65
N LEU A 46 2.61 -10.25 -3.91
CA LEU A 46 3.37 -11.33 -4.56
C LEU A 46 4.86 -11.32 -4.16
N ILE A 47 5.33 -10.24 -3.53
CA ILE A 47 6.74 -10.03 -3.16
C ILE A 47 6.94 -10.13 -1.65
N VAL A 48 6.03 -9.54 -0.86
CA VAL A 48 6.11 -9.59 0.61
C VAL A 48 5.50 -10.89 1.10
N THR A 49 6.33 -11.76 1.67
CA THR A 49 5.95 -13.11 2.11
C THR A 49 5.48 -13.17 3.56
N ASN A 50 5.85 -12.19 4.40
CA ASN A 50 5.40 -12.16 5.78
C ASN A 50 3.89 -11.90 5.83
N GLN A 51 3.17 -12.77 6.54
CA GLN A 51 1.71 -12.78 6.62
C GLN A 51 1.19 -12.17 7.93
N HIS A 52 2.06 -11.96 8.91
CA HIS A 52 1.70 -11.40 10.21
C HIS A 52 2.34 -10.04 10.40
N PHE A 53 1.55 -9.12 10.96
CA PHE A 53 2.03 -7.80 11.36
C PHE A 53 2.48 -7.85 12.82
N PHE A 54 3.54 -7.10 13.10
CA PHE A 54 4.02 -6.82 14.44
C PHE A 54 3.12 -5.78 15.10
N THR A 55 2.61 -6.11 16.30
CA THR A 55 1.60 -5.31 17.02
C THR A 55 2.15 -4.64 18.28
N ASP A 56 3.36 -4.98 18.72
CA ASP A 56 3.95 -4.46 19.96
C ASP A 56 4.63 -3.10 19.71
N TYR A 57 3.82 -2.11 19.31
CA TYR A 57 4.24 -0.74 19.11
C TYR A 57 3.47 0.20 20.05
N ASN A 58 4.12 1.31 20.40
CA ASN A 58 3.48 2.40 21.12
C ASN A 58 2.92 3.41 20.14
N PHE A 59 1.75 3.96 20.48
CA PHE A 59 1.13 5.06 19.78
C PHE A 59 0.90 6.21 20.75
N SER A 60 1.33 7.40 20.38
CA SER A 60 1.06 8.62 21.13
C SER A 60 0.82 9.81 20.20
N GLU A 61 0.22 10.86 20.76
CA GLU A 61 -0.10 12.05 20.00
C GLU A 61 0.39 13.31 20.71
N THR A 62 0.78 14.28 19.89
CA THR A 62 1.04 15.66 20.31
C THR A 62 0.05 16.59 19.62
N ALA A 63 0.16 17.89 19.89
CA ALA A 63 -0.64 18.90 19.20
C ALA A 63 -0.44 18.87 17.66
N LEU A 64 0.79 18.57 17.20
CA LEU A 64 1.16 18.68 15.78
C LEU A 64 1.41 17.35 15.09
N ASN A 65 1.69 16.28 15.85
CA ASN A 65 2.16 15.02 15.28
C ASN A 65 1.50 13.81 15.94
N PHE A 66 1.39 12.74 15.16
CA PHE A 66 1.27 11.38 15.67
C PHE A 66 2.67 10.76 15.78
N ILE A 67 2.89 9.97 16.82
CA ILE A 67 4.14 9.27 17.07
C ILE A 67 3.83 7.78 17.19
N ILE A 68 4.45 6.97 16.34
CA ILE A 68 4.33 5.52 16.35
C ILE A 68 5.73 4.94 16.48
N GLU A 69 5.99 4.19 17.54
CA GLU A 69 7.34 3.71 17.83
C GLU A 69 7.37 2.26 18.32
N THR A 70 8.36 1.52 17.84
CA THR A 70 8.77 0.22 18.36
C THR A 70 10.06 0.39 19.15
N THR A 71 10.62 -0.71 19.62
CA THR A 71 11.98 -0.80 20.19
C THR A 71 13.07 -0.34 19.22
N ALA A 72 12.89 -0.50 17.91
CA ALA A 72 13.93 -0.29 16.90
C ALA A 72 13.68 0.90 15.95
N LEU A 73 12.41 1.30 15.76
CA LEU A 73 12.02 2.26 14.74
C LEU A 73 10.94 3.22 15.25
N LYS A 74 11.14 4.52 15.00
CA LYS A 74 10.20 5.58 15.36
C LYS A 74 9.73 6.35 14.14
N LEU A 75 8.42 6.48 13.99
CA LEU A 75 7.75 7.25 12.94
C LEU A 75 7.05 8.46 13.57
N VAL A 76 7.32 9.65 13.05
CA VAL A 76 6.62 10.88 13.39
C VAL A 76 5.85 11.35 12.18
N VAL A 77 4.52 11.45 12.32
CA VAL A 77 3.60 11.82 11.24
C VAL A 77 2.98 13.18 11.52
N SER A 78 3.17 14.12 10.60
CA SER A 78 2.54 15.44 10.68
C SER A 78 1.02 15.33 10.59
N LYS A 79 0.30 15.92 11.55
CA LYS A 79 -1.17 16.01 11.52
C LYS A 79 -1.65 16.89 10.36
N GLU A 80 -0.86 17.87 9.94
CA GLU A 80 -1.26 18.80 8.88
C GLU A 80 -1.24 18.14 7.50
N TYR A 81 -0.08 17.56 7.13
CA TYR A 81 0.18 17.07 5.77
C TYR A 81 0.28 15.55 5.65
N GLY A 82 0.38 14.82 6.77
CA GLY A 82 0.61 13.37 6.74
C GLY A 82 2.03 12.98 6.30
N ALA A 83 2.96 13.93 6.25
CA ALA A 83 4.36 13.69 5.97
C ALA A 83 5.00 12.88 7.11
N ILE A 84 5.85 11.92 6.76
CA ILE A 84 6.47 10.98 7.71
C ILE A 84 7.96 11.26 7.85
N SER A 85 8.42 11.32 9.09
CA SER A 85 9.85 11.29 9.44
C SER A 85 10.15 9.99 10.19
N TYR A 86 11.27 9.36 9.83
CA TYR A 86 11.71 8.06 10.33
C TYR A 86 12.98 8.25 11.14
N PHE A 87 13.04 7.64 12.31
CA PHE A 87 14.16 7.73 13.24
C PHE A 87 14.54 6.35 13.74
N ASP A 88 15.82 6.15 14.03
CA ASP A 88 16.26 4.98 14.79
C ASP A 88 15.88 5.11 16.28
N GLN A 89 16.13 4.04 17.03
CA GLN A 89 15.91 3.96 18.47
C GLN A 89 16.65 5.02 19.31
N ASN A 90 17.72 5.62 18.78
CA ASN A 90 18.50 6.65 19.46
C ASN A 90 18.00 8.07 19.10
N GLY A 91 16.95 8.19 18.28
CA GLY A 91 16.42 9.46 17.81
C GLY A 91 17.19 10.07 16.63
N LYS A 92 18.10 9.32 16.00
CA LYS A 92 18.76 9.79 14.77
C LYS A 92 17.79 9.65 13.60
N ARG A 93 17.56 10.75 12.89
CA ARG A 93 16.71 10.77 11.69
C ARG A 93 17.35 9.96 10.57
N LEU A 94 16.62 8.95 10.09
CA LEU A 94 16.99 8.07 8.98
C LEU A 94 16.51 8.65 7.65
N LEU A 95 15.26 9.10 7.62
CA LEU A 95 14.60 9.59 6.42
C LEU A 95 13.53 10.62 6.82
N GLN A 96 13.28 11.60 5.95
CA GLN A 96 12.16 12.52 6.08
C GLN A 96 11.52 12.77 4.72
N GLU A 97 10.20 12.66 4.66
CA GLU A 97 9.43 13.07 3.51
C GLU A 97 9.34 14.59 3.39
N PRO A 98 9.11 15.14 2.18
CA PRO A 98 8.86 16.56 2.01
C PRO A 98 7.71 17.07 2.89
N GLU A 99 7.87 18.26 3.45
CA GLU A 99 7.01 18.79 4.52
C GLU A 99 5.54 18.93 4.10
N ARG A 100 5.29 19.36 2.85
CA ARG A 100 3.94 19.46 2.26
C ARG A 100 3.37 18.14 1.75
N GLY A 101 4.00 17.02 2.10
CA GLY A 101 3.68 15.69 1.58
C GLY A 101 4.24 15.48 0.17
N GLY A 102 4.96 14.38 -0.01
CA GLY A 102 5.50 13.96 -1.32
C GLY A 102 4.64 12.92 -2.05
N LYS A 103 3.40 12.70 -1.59
CA LYS A 103 2.53 11.62 -2.07
C LYS A 103 1.48 12.17 -3.04
N TRP A 104 1.72 12.02 -4.34
CA TRP A 104 0.74 12.35 -5.38
C TRP A 104 0.12 11.07 -5.95
N LEU A 105 -1.21 10.98 -5.91
CA LEU A 105 -1.96 9.87 -6.49
C LEU A 105 -2.72 10.36 -7.74
N THR A 106 -2.23 9.95 -8.91
CA THR A 106 -2.97 10.14 -10.16
C THR A 106 -3.77 8.88 -10.46
N GLY A 107 -5.10 9.01 -10.55
CA GLY A 107 -5.96 7.89 -10.91
C GLY A 107 -5.61 7.36 -12.31
N LYS A 108 -5.34 6.07 -12.41
CA LYS A 108 -5.13 5.38 -13.70
C LYS A 108 -6.17 4.28 -13.87
N THR A 109 -6.88 4.31 -14.99
CA THR A 109 -7.78 3.22 -15.37
C THR A 109 -6.95 2.04 -15.86
N VAL A 110 -7.17 0.87 -15.26
CA VAL A 110 -6.54 -0.39 -15.68
C VAL A 110 -7.56 -1.19 -16.48
N TYR A 111 -7.12 -1.74 -17.61
CA TYR A 111 -7.93 -2.61 -18.45
C TYR A 111 -7.37 -4.03 -18.35
N ASN A 112 -8.25 -5.00 -18.10
CA ASN A 112 -7.88 -6.40 -18.11
C ASN A 112 -8.42 -7.04 -19.39
N SER A 113 -7.56 -7.74 -20.12
CA SER A 113 -7.98 -8.59 -21.23
C SER A 113 -8.50 -9.90 -20.64
N VAL A 114 -9.81 -10.10 -20.68
CA VAL A 114 -10.41 -11.39 -20.30
C VAL A 114 -10.47 -12.25 -21.55
N VAL A 115 -9.58 -13.24 -21.65
CA VAL A 115 -9.66 -14.24 -22.72
C VAL A 115 -10.75 -15.24 -22.33
N LYS A 116 -11.89 -15.19 -23.02
CA LYS A 116 -12.91 -16.23 -22.89
C LYS A 116 -12.39 -17.51 -23.55
N ASN A 117 -12.21 -18.55 -22.75
CA ASN A 117 -11.83 -19.90 -23.23
C ASN A 117 -12.92 -20.62 -24.06
N SER A 118 -13.96 -19.91 -24.52
CA SER A 118 -15.06 -20.47 -25.30
C SER A 118 -14.82 -20.50 -26.82
N ALA A 119 -13.68 -19.98 -27.29
CA ALA A 119 -13.29 -20.13 -28.70
C ALA A 119 -12.59 -21.48 -28.88
N ARG A 120 -13.23 -22.39 -29.63
CA ARG A 120 -12.65 -23.66 -30.11
C ARG A 120 -11.20 -23.43 -30.52
N SER A 121 -10.27 -23.98 -29.75
CA SER A 121 -8.86 -23.97 -30.10
C SER A 121 -8.66 -24.88 -31.30
N ALA A 122 -8.46 -24.32 -32.50
CA ALA A 122 -7.88 -25.06 -33.60
C ALA A 122 -6.38 -25.20 -33.30
N SER A 123 -6.00 -26.28 -32.62
CA SER A 123 -4.60 -26.60 -32.38
C SER A 123 -3.97 -27.13 -33.67
N ASN A 124 -3.19 -26.31 -34.38
CA ASN A 124 -2.23 -26.83 -35.35
C ASN A 124 -0.97 -27.25 -34.60
N ASN A 125 -0.70 -28.55 -34.57
CA ASN A 125 0.47 -29.14 -33.93
C ASN A 125 1.63 -29.16 -34.93
N ASN A 126 2.51 -28.16 -34.87
CA ASN A 126 3.85 -28.25 -35.45
C ASN A 126 4.89 -28.43 -34.33
N ILE A 127 6.01 -29.05 -34.68
CA ILE A 127 7.06 -29.54 -33.78
C ILE A 127 7.68 -28.42 -32.91
N ASP A 128 7.53 -27.15 -33.29
CA ASP A 128 8.29 -26.02 -32.71
C ASP A 128 7.45 -24.90 -32.05
N ALA A 129 6.11 -24.99 -31.96
CA ALA A 129 5.32 -24.05 -31.12
C ALA A 129 3.83 -24.40 -31.05
N LYS A 130 3.23 -24.30 -29.85
CA LYS A 130 1.78 -24.06 -29.70
C LYS A 130 1.49 -22.58 -29.91
N ARG A 131 1.15 -22.14 -31.12
CA ARG A 131 0.59 -20.79 -31.36
C ARG A 131 -0.93 -20.85 -31.32
N CYS A 132 -1.53 -20.18 -30.34
CA CYS A 132 -2.97 -19.95 -30.30
C CYS A 132 -3.27 -18.60 -30.98
N SER A 133 -3.81 -18.61 -32.19
CA SER A 133 -4.30 -17.42 -32.88
C SER A 133 -5.74 -17.14 -32.46
N ILE A 134 -6.00 -15.98 -31.87
CA ILE A 134 -7.31 -15.61 -31.33
C ILE A 134 -8.00 -14.64 -32.30
N MET A 135 -9.24 -14.93 -32.70
CA MET A 135 -9.99 -14.15 -33.71
C MET A 135 -10.76 -12.94 -33.15
N SER A 136 -10.89 -12.79 -31.83
CA SER A 136 -11.48 -11.58 -31.23
C SER A 136 -11.01 -11.35 -29.79
N ARG A 137 -10.77 -10.09 -29.43
CA ARG A 137 -10.38 -9.65 -28.09
C ARG A 137 -11.43 -8.69 -27.54
N ASP A 138 -12.05 -9.03 -26.43
CA ASP A 138 -12.89 -8.11 -25.67
C ASP A 138 -12.05 -7.50 -24.53
N VAL A 139 -11.97 -6.17 -24.47
CA VAL A 139 -11.25 -5.44 -23.43
C VAL A 139 -12.27 -4.93 -22.40
N PHE A 140 -12.12 -5.36 -21.14
CA PHE A 140 -13.00 -4.94 -20.05
C PHE A 140 -12.26 -4.03 -19.07
N LYS A 141 -12.99 -3.07 -18.51
CA LYS A 141 -12.50 -2.20 -17.42
C LYS A 141 -12.34 -3.05 -16.16
N ALA A 142 -11.16 -3.03 -15.54
CA ALA A 142 -10.96 -3.71 -14.27
C ALA A 142 -11.64 -2.89 -13.14
N ASN A 143 -12.51 -3.55 -12.37
CA ASN A 143 -13.22 -2.95 -11.22
C ASN A 143 -12.28 -2.66 -10.05
#